data_AF-A0A1X1N1T7-F1
#
_entry.id   AF-A0A1X1N1T7-F1
#
_cell.length_a   1.000
_cell.length_b   1.000
_cell.length_c   1.000
_cell.angle_alpha   90.00
_cell.angle_beta   90.00
_cell.angle_gamma   90.00
#
_symmetry.space_group_name_H-M   'P 1'
#
loop_
_entity.id
_entity.type
_entity.pdbx_description
1 polymer ?
#
loop_
_entity_poly.entity_id
_entity_poly.type
_entity_poly.pdbx_seq_one_letter_code
_entity_poly.pdbx_strand_id
1 'polypeptide(L)' 'MPYPHLALDTVSTWRQPSVPHPTAVDAVEVARVPHLVLIRSSLGRPIGFTPGAWSRFREAVKAGEFDDL' A
#
# COMPACT_ATOMS: atom_id res chain seq x y z
N MET A 1 29.58 12.29 -0.03
CA MET A 1 28.90 11.30 0.83
C MET A 1 27.67 10.81 0.09
N PRO A 2 27.69 9.64 -0.56
CA PRO A 2 26.47 9.09 -1.15
C PRO A 2 25.57 8.66 0.02
N TYR A 3 24.30 9.07 -0.04
CA TYR A 3 23.30 8.72 0.97
C TYR A 3 23.32 7.20 1.15
N PRO A 4 23.33 6.70 2.40
CA PRO A 4 23.26 5.27 2.62
C PRO A 4 21.98 4.82 1.94
N HIS A 5 22.15 3.94 0.97
CA HIS A 5 21.13 3.02 0.52
C HIS A 5 20.57 2.44 1.81
N LEU A 6 19.42 2.97 2.26
CA LEU A 6 18.56 2.27 3.18
C LEU A 6 18.44 0.90 2.53
N ALA A 7 19.14 -0.07 3.11
CA ALA A 7 19.07 -1.45 2.75
C ALA A 7 17.60 -1.82 2.88
N LEU A 8 16.89 -1.70 1.75
CA LEU A 8 15.52 -2.09 1.51
C LEU A 8 15.45 -3.61 1.37
N ASP A 9 16.43 -4.31 1.91
CA ASP A 9 16.45 -5.75 2.20
C ASP A 9 15.67 -6.06 3.49
N THR A 10 14.55 -5.36 3.71
CA THR A 10 13.38 -5.95 4.38
C THR A 10 12.45 -6.47 3.30
N VAL A 11 12.96 -7.46 2.58
CA VAL A 11 12.16 -8.32 1.72
C VAL A 11 11.05 -8.93 2.60
N SER A 12 9.78 -8.68 2.24
CA SER A 12 8.54 -9.25 2.84
C SER A 12 7.79 -8.41 3.90
N THR A 13 7.30 -7.21 3.57
CA THR A 13 6.22 -6.55 4.35
C THR A 13 5.15 -5.90 3.48
N TRP A 14 5.50 -5.51 2.26
CA TRP A 14 4.58 -4.99 1.26
C TRP A 14 3.83 -6.13 0.58
N ARG A 15 2.50 -6.00 0.55
CA ARG A 15 1.59 -6.94 -0.12
C ARG A 15 0.86 -6.21 -1.22
N GLN A 16 0.83 -6.83 -2.40
CA GLN A 16 0.05 -6.39 -3.56
C GLN A 16 -1.08 -7.39 -3.84
N PRO A 17 -2.08 -7.03 -4.67
CA PRO A 17 -3.04 -7.99 -5.18
C PRO A 17 -2.34 -9.18 -5.85
N SER A 18 -2.85 -10.39 -5.65
CA SER A 18 -2.29 -11.61 -6.26
C SER A 18 -2.54 -11.69 -7.76
N VAL A 19 -3.57 -11.00 -8.26
CA VAL A 19 -3.92 -10.91 -9.67
C VAL A 19 -3.70 -9.47 -10.12
N PRO A 20 -2.62 -9.17 -10.85
CA PRO A 20 -2.43 -7.86 -11.45
C PRO A 20 -3.43 -7.64 -12.59
N HIS A 21 -3.85 -6.40 -12.78
CA HIS A 21 -4.69 -6.05 -13.94
C HIS A 21 -3.81 -6.02 -15.21
N PRO A 22 -4.26 -6.60 -16.34
CA PRO A 22 -3.41 -6.78 -17.53
C PRO A 22 -2.92 -5.47 -18.17
N THR A 23 -3.59 -4.35 -17.88
CA THR A 23 -3.26 -3.02 -18.42
C THR A 23 -2.69 -2.07 -17.38
N ALA A 24 -2.57 -2.48 -16.11
CA ALA A 24 -2.02 -1.62 -15.07
C ALA A 24 -0.49 -1.54 -15.20
N VAL A 25 0.03 -0.32 -15.12
CA VAL A 25 1.48 -0.04 -15.19
C VAL A 25 2.18 -0.17 -13.84
N ASP A 26 1.40 -0.17 -12.76
CA ASP A 26 1.85 -0.28 -11.38
C ASP A 26 0.85 -1.12 -10.55
N ALA A 27 1.20 -1.34 -9.27
CA ALA A 27 0.34 -2.02 -8.32
C ALA A 27 0.21 -1.20 -7.04
N VAL A 28 -0.98 -1.24 -6.43
CA VAL A 28 -1.17 -0.74 -5.07
C VAL A 28 -0.57 -1.75 -4.10
N GLU A 29 0.43 -1.32 -3.35
CA GLU A 29 1.09 -2.11 -2.33
C GLU A 29 0.73 -1.60 -0.93
N VAL A 30 0.52 -2.54 0.00
CA VAL A 30 0.14 -2.24 1.38
C VAL A 30 1.10 -2.94 2.35
N ALA A 31 1.62 -2.19 3.33
CA ALA A 31 2.39 -2.72 4.44
C ALA A 31 1.77 -2.32 5.78
N ARG A 32 2.04 -3.11 6.82
CA ARG A 32 1.65 -2.79 8.19
C ARG A 32 2.90 -2.65 9.05
N VAL A 33 2.98 -1.53 9.77
CA VAL A 33 3.97 -1.27 10.82
C VAL A 33 3.22 -1.09 12.16
N PRO A 34 3.89 -1.04 13.33
CA PRO A 34 3.21 -1.08 14.63
C PRO A 34 2.06 -0.06 14.81
N HIS A 35 2.21 1.15 14.26
CA HIS A 35 1.25 2.24 14.47
C HIS A 35 0.60 2.76 13.19
N LEU A 36 0.97 2.23 12.03
CA LEU A 36 0.48 2.71 10.74
C LEU A 36 0.22 1.58 9.77
N VAL A 37 -0.72 1.82 8.87
CA VAL A 37 -0.84 1.11 7.61
C VAL A 37 -0.28 2.02 6.54
N LEU A 38 0.63 1.51 5.72
CA LEU A 38 1.26 2.26 4.65
C LEU A 38 0.72 1.77 3.31
N ILE A 39 0.44 2.69 2.39
CA ILE A 39 0.04 2.41 1.00
C ILE A 39 1.02 3.12 0.07
N ARG A 40 1.40 2.46 -1.02
CA ARG A 40 2.12 3.11 -2.13
C ARG A 40 1.71 2.50 -3.46
N SER A 41 1.94 3.25 -4.54
CA SER A 41 2.19 2.63 -5.84
C SER A 41 3.56 1.95 -5.81
N SER A 42 3.75 0.84 -6.51
CA SER A 42 5.05 0.21 -6.70
C SER A 42 6.11 1.13 -7.32
N LEU A 43 5.70 2.25 -7.93
CA LEU A 43 6.58 3.30 -8.48
C LEU A 43 6.73 4.54 -7.56
N GLY A 44 5.96 4.59 -6.46
CA GLY A 44 5.77 5.80 -5.66
C GLY A 44 6.34 5.75 -4.24
N ARG A 45 6.25 6.90 -3.55
CA ARG A 45 6.55 7.01 -2.11
C ARG A 45 5.33 6.59 -1.27
N PRO A 46 5.54 5.99 -0.08
CA PRO A 46 4.45 5.55 0.76
C PRO A 46 3.74 6.69 1.50
N ILE A 47 2.43 6.52 1.68
CA ILE A 47 1.54 7.35 2.49
C ILE A 47 1.05 6.51 3.67
N GLY A 48 0.98 7.11 4.87
CA GLY A 48 0.61 6.42 6.11
C GLY A 48 -0.77 6.78 6.63
N PHE A 49 -1.45 5.78 7.18
CA PHE A 49 -2.79 5.88 7.78
C PHE A 49 -2.79 5.24 9.15
N THR A 50 -3.62 5.75 10.07
CA THR A 50 -3.84 5.06 11.34
C THR A 50 -4.60 3.75 11.10
N PRO A 51 -4.42 2.72 11.95
CA PRO A 51 -5.13 1.44 11.77
C PRO A 51 -6.66 1.56 11.77
N GLY A 52 -7.22 2.49 12.56
CA GLY A 52 -8.66 2.75 12.61
C GLY A 52 -9.20 3.35 11.31
N ALA A 53 -8.50 4.36 10.76
CA ALA A 53 -8.86 4.95 9.46
C ALA A 53 -8.79 3.91 8.34
N TRP A 54 -7.76 3.06 8.35
CA TRP A 54 -7.62 1.97 7.39
C TRP A 54 -8.74 0.94 7.49
N SER A 55 -9.18 0.58 8.71
CA SER A 55 -10.29 -0.36 8.90
C SER A 55 -11.58 0.17 8.29
N ARG A 56 -11.91 1.44 8.56
CA ARG A 56 -13.11 2.09 8.02
C ARG A 56 -13.06 2.20 6.50
N PHE A 57 -11.90 2.53 5.93
CA PHE A 57 -11.72 2.53 4.48
C PHE A 57 -11.97 1.15 3.85
N ARG A 58 -11.44 0.06 4.45
CA ARG A 58 -11.70 -1.30 3.94
C ARG A 58 -13.17 -1.70 4.01
N GLU A 59 -13.90 -1.22 5.01
CA GLU A 59 -15.35 -1.47 5.12
C GLU A 59 -16.10 -0.75 3.99
N ALA A 60 -15.78 0.52 3.73
CA ALA A 60 -16.37 1.31 2.64
C ALA A 60 -16.06 0.70 1.25
N VAL A 61 -14.81 0.28 1.00
CA VAL A 61 -14.44 -0.43 -0.25
C VAL A 61 -15.27 -1.70 -0.44
N LYS A 62 -15.47 -2.50 0.62
CA LYS A 62 -16.29 -3.71 0.53
C LYS A 62 -17.78 -3.44 0.30
N ALA A 63 -18.26 -2.26 0.73
CA ALA A 63 -19.61 -1.81 0.50
C ALA A 63 -19.82 -1.21 -0.91
N GLY A 64 -18.76 -1.12 -1.72
CA GLY A 64 -18.82 -0.54 -3.07
C GLY A 64 -18.89 0.98 -3.08
N GLU A 65 -18.56 1.66 -1.97
CA GLU A 65 -18.64 3.14 -1.85
C GLU A 65 -17.68 3.88 -2.81
N PHE A 66 -16.76 3.16 -3.47
CA PHE A 66 -15.73 3.71 -4.35
C PHE A 66 -15.68 3.01 -5.72
N ASP A 67 -16.70 2.23 -6.10
CA ASP A 67 -16.69 1.47 -7.36
C ASP A 67 -16.78 2.38 -8.62
N ASP A 68 -17.08 3.67 -8.43
CA ASP A 68 -17.13 4.70 -9.47
C ASP A 68 -15.80 5.46 -9.67
N LEU A 69 -14.76 5.13 -8.88
CA LEU A 69 -13.40 5.67 -8.99
C LEU A 69 -12.48 4.75 -9.82
#